data_AF-A0A486XRX6-F1
#
_entry.id   AF-A0A486XRX6-F1
#
_cell.length_a   1.000
_cell.length_b   1.000
_cell.length_c   1.000
_cell.angle_alpha   90.00
_cell.angle_beta   90.00
_cell.angle_gamma   90.00
#
_symmetry.space_group_name_H-M   'P 1'
#
loop_
_entity.id
_entity.type
_entity.pdbx_description
1 polymer ?
#
loop_
_entity_poly.entity_id
_entity_poly.type
_entity_poly.pdbx_seq_one_letter_code
_entity_poly.pdbx_strand_id
1 'polypeptide(L)'
;MPLSYTPGQFGGERVWFLCPNMQCGKRVTKLYIADSLGCRHCLRLSHQSKNESHMDRMARRADKLRVRLGWQEGILNPEGGRPKGMHQRTYEHLLKRYRELRNIAILAIADEFTWLRHLKDQRP
;
A
#
# COMPACT_ATOMS: atom_id res chain seq x y z
N MET A 1 10.93 22.33 -18.33
CA MET A 1 11.35 21.37 -17.29
C MET A 1 12.80 20.98 -17.53
N PRO A 2 13.74 21.29 -16.63
CA PRO A 2 15.16 21.12 -16.92
C PRO A 2 15.60 19.65 -16.86
N LEU A 3 16.40 19.24 -17.85
CA LEU A 3 16.96 17.90 -18.01
C LEU A 3 18.45 17.92 -17.66
N SER A 4 18.97 16.81 -17.14
CA SER A 4 20.38 16.61 -16.83
C SER A 4 20.86 15.29 -17.42
N TYR A 5 22.09 15.27 -17.92
CA TYR A 5 22.67 14.13 -18.62
C TYR A 5 23.86 13.60 -17.84
N THR A 6 24.03 12.28 -17.84
CA THR A 6 25.21 11.63 -17.25
C THR A 6 25.79 10.65 -18.27
N PRO A 7 27.11 10.66 -18.53
CA PRO A 7 27.75 9.72 -19.44
C PRO A 7 27.54 8.27 -18.98
N GLY A 8 27.21 7.37 -19.91
CA GLY A 8 27.14 5.94 -19.67
C GLY A 8 28.54 5.29 -19.72
N GLN A 9 28.78 4.31 -18.85
CA GLN A 9 30.07 3.59 -18.78
C GLN A 9 30.38 2.76 -20.04
N PHE A 10 29.38 2.41 -20.84
CA PHE A 10 29.52 1.58 -22.06
C PHE A 10 29.00 2.29 -23.31
N GLY A 11 29.07 3.63 -23.34
CA GLY A 11 28.50 4.46 -24.40
C GLY A 11 27.04 4.85 -24.14
N GLY A 12 26.63 5.98 -24.73
CA GLY A 12 25.30 6.58 -24.56
C GLY A 12 25.20 7.53 -23.36
N GLU A 13 24.06 8.22 -23.25
CA GLU A 13 23.77 9.18 -22.18
C GLU A 13 22.55 8.76 -21.38
N ARG A 14 22.64 8.86 -20.05
CA ARG A 14 21.49 8.68 -19.18
C ARG A 14 20.83 10.02 -18.93
N VAL A 15 19.59 10.16 -19.40
CA VAL A 15 18.75 11.35 -19.19
C VAL A 15 18.09 11.29 -17.81
N TRP A 16 18.13 12.41 -17.10
CA TRP A 16 17.47 12.61 -15.81
C TRP A 16 16.59 13.85 -15.85
N PHE A 17 15.46 13.78 -15.17
CA PHE A 17 14.68 14.97 -14.81
C PHE A 17 15.26 15.61 -13.55
N LEU A 18 15.24 16.94 -13.49
CA LEU A 18 15.47 17.65 -12.24
C LEU A 18 14.14 17.89 -11.54
N CYS A 19 14.08 17.59 -10.24
CA CYS A 19 12.91 17.90 -9.43
C CYS A 19 12.62 19.41 -9.50
N PRO A 20 11.40 19.82 -9.89
CA PRO A 20 11.05 21.24 -10.03
C PRO A 20 10.90 21.97 -8.69
N ASN A 21 10.88 21.24 -7.56
CA ASN A 21 10.95 21.87 -6.25
C ASN A 21 12.35 22.48 -6.05
N MET A 22 12.40 23.81 -5.90
CA MET A 22 13.61 24.62 -5.76
C MET A 22 14.48 24.19 -4.57
N GLN A 23 13.89 23.64 -3.51
CA GLN A 23 14.61 23.17 -2.32
C GLN A 23 15.11 21.72 -2.49
N CYS A 24 14.72 21.03 -3.57
CA CYS A 24 15.08 19.64 -3.82
C CYS A 24 16.13 19.49 -4.91
N GLY A 25 15.85 19.98 -6.13
CA GLY A 25 16.77 19.95 -7.28
C GLY A 25 17.35 18.58 -7.68
N LYS A 26 16.87 17.46 -7.10
CA LYS A 26 17.47 16.13 -7.30
C LYS A 26 17.26 15.62 -8.73
N ARG A 27 18.27 14.93 -9.28
CA ARG A 27 18.17 14.13 -10.50
C ARG A 27 17.32 12.88 -10.24
N VAL A 28 16.26 12.69 -11.01
CA VAL A 28 15.31 11.58 -10.89
C VAL A 28 14.90 11.04 -12.26
N THR A 29 14.56 9.75 -12.34
CA THR A 29 14.08 9.12 -13.58
C THR A 29 12.59 9.33 -13.83
N LYS A 30 11.82 9.67 -12.78
CA LYS A 30 10.37 9.88 -12.85
C LYS A 30 9.99 11.10 -12.02
N LEU A 31 9.11 11.91 -12.58
CA LEU A 31 8.34 12.92 -11.84
C LEU A 31 6.90 12.44 -11.72
N TYR A 32 6.23 12.88 -10.67
CA TYR A 32 4.86 12.52 -10.37
C TYR A 32 4.02 13.79 -10.34
N ILE A 33 2.77 13.67 -10.76
CA ILE A 33 1.76 14.72 -10.67
C ILE A 33 0.80 14.33 -9.56
N ALA A 34 0.70 15.18 -8.54
CA ALA A 34 -0.34 15.16 -7.52
C ALA A 34 -0.91 16.60 -7.46
N ASP A 35 -0.92 17.24 -6.28
CA ASP A 35 -1.26 18.67 -6.15
C ASP A 35 -0.19 19.60 -6.77
N SER A 36 1.01 19.06 -7.03
CA SER A 36 2.09 19.72 -7.77
C SER A 36 2.93 18.69 -8.52
N LEU A 37 3.69 19.13 -9.53
CA LEU A 37 4.68 18.30 -10.20
C LEU A 37 5.93 18.19 -9.31
N GLY A 38 6.40 16.99 -9.01
CA GLY A 38 7.54 16.82 -8.11
C GLY A 38 8.16 15.43 -8.13
N CYS A 39 9.30 15.29 -7.45
CA CYS A 39 9.89 13.98 -7.22
C CYS A 39 9.17 13.25 -6.07
N ARG A 40 9.34 11.92 -6.00
CA ARG A 40 8.72 11.08 -4.97
C ARG A 40 8.98 11.56 -3.53
N HIS A 41 10.13 12.19 -3.27
CA HIS A 41 10.47 12.66 -1.92
C HIS A 41 9.72 13.95 -1.57
N CYS A 42 9.60 14.88 -2.52
CA CYS A 42 8.86 16.14 -2.34
C CYS A 42 7.38 15.90 -2.15
N LEU A 43 6.82 14.96 -2.91
CA LEU A 43 5.41 14.60 -2.83
C LEU A 43 5.12 13.57 -1.74
N ARG A 44 6.12 13.23 -0.90
CA ARG A 44 6.01 12.22 0.16
C ARG A 44 5.41 10.88 -0.30
N LEU A 45 5.63 10.55 -1.58
CA LEU A 45 5.25 9.28 -2.21
C LEU A 45 6.26 8.19 -1.80
N SER A 46 6.40 7.96 -0.50
CA SER A 46 7.15 6.82 0.02
C SER A 46 6.44 5.54 -0.43
N HIS A 47 7.21 4.45 -0.64
CA HIS A 47 6.65 3.13 -0.95
C HIS A 47 5.44 2.85 -0.05
N GLN A 48 4.35 2.29 -0.58
CA GLN A 48 3.18 1.86 0.22
C GLN A 48 3.61 1.11 1.48
N SER A 49 4.64 0.26 1.40
CA SER A 49 5.21 -0.46 2.55
C SER A 49 5.75 0.39 3.70
N LYS A 50 6.07 1.68 3.48
CA LYS A 50 6.47 2.64 4.52
C LYS A 50 5.31 3.45 5.10
N ASN A 51 4.18 3.51 4.40
CA ASN A 51 2.98 4.20 4.85
C ASN A 51 1.88 3.24 5.29
N GLU A 52 2.15 1.93 5.22
CA GLU A 52 1.28 0.92 5.79
C GLU A 52 1.27 1.04 7.31
N SER A 53 0.11 1.41 7.82
CA SER A 53 -0.19 1.25 9.23
C SER A 53 -0.03 -0.23 9.63
N HIS A 54 0.04 -0.49 10.94
CA HIS A 54 -0.07 -1.85 11.44
C HIS A 54 -1.30 -2.58 10.86
N MET A 55 -2.35 -1.83 10.55
CA MET A 55 -3.63 -2.33 10.05
C MET A 55 -3.56 -2.75 8.58
N ASP A 56 -2.97 -1.92 7.73
CA ASP A 56 -2.76 -2.26 6.31
C ASP A 56 -1.92 -3.52 6.17
N ARG A 57 -0.95 -3.72 7.06
CA ARG A 57 -0.13 -4.95 7.11
C ARG A 57 -0.98 -6.17 7.48
N MET A 58 -1.91 -6.04 8.43
CA MET A 58 -2.79 -7.16 8.80
C MET A 58 -3.79 -7.48 7.68
N ALA A 59 -4.40 -6.45 7.07
CA ALA A 59 -5.31 -6.61 5.95
C ALA A 59 -4.63 -7.35 4.77
N ARG A 60 -3.44 -6.92 4.37
CA ARG A 60 -2.70 -7.59 3.28
C ARG A 60 -2.30 -9.02 3.62
N ARG A 61 -1.96 -9.30 4.89
CA ARG A 61 -1.68 -10.69 5.32
C ARG A 61 -2.93 -11.55 5.22
N ALA A 62 -4.10 -11.00 5.55
CA ALA A 62 -5.38 -11.68 5.38
C ALA A 62 -5.68 -11.91 3.89
N ASP A 63 -5.42 -10.94 3.01
CA ASP A 63 -5.61 -11.09 1.56
C ASP A 63 -4.72 -12.17 0.95
N LYS A 64 -3.45 -12.28 1.37
CA LYS A 64 -2.58 -13.39 0.97
C LYS A 64 -3.18 -14.77 1.31
N LEU A 65 -3.90 -14.87 2.43
CA LEU A 65 -4.60 -16.10 2.79
C LEU A 65 -5.87 -16.31 1.95
N ARG A 66 -6.61 -15.23 1.63
CA ARG A 66 -7.76 -15.30 0.71
C ARG A 66 -7.32 -15.82 -0.67
N VAL A 67 -6.22 -15.30 -1.23
CA VAL A 67 -5.65 -15.80 -2.49
C VAL A 67 -5.30 -17.29 -2.40
N ARG A 68 -4.67 -17.73 -1.31
CA ARG A 68 -4.32 -19.15 -1.10
C ARG A 68 -5.57 -20.04 -0.96
N LEU A 69 -6.66 -19.49 -0.45
CA LEU A 69 -7.97 -20.12 -0.36
C LEU A 69 -8.79 -19.98 -1.66
N GLY A 70 -8.24 -19.37 -2.71
CA GLY A 70 -8.94 -19.15 -3.98
C GLY A 70 -10.13 -18.19 -3.86
N TRP A 71 -10.13 -17.31 -2.86
CA TRP A 71 -11.18 -16.33 -2.63
C TRP A 71 -10.80 -14.97 -3.23
N GLN A 72 -11.81 -14.17 -3.60
CA GLN A 72 -11.61 -12.79 -4.04
C GLN A 72 -10.92 -11.96 -2.95
N GLU A 73 -9.87 -11.22 -3.28
CA GLU A 73 -9.16 -10.34 -2.34
C GLU A 73 -10.06 -9.27 -1.73
N GLY A 74 -9.72 -8.78 -0.54
CA GLY A 74 -10.48 -7.78 0.22
C GLY A 74 -11.03 -8.37 1.52
N ILE A 75 -10.62 -7.80 2.65
CA ILE A 75 -11.05 -8.27 3.98
C ILE A 75 -12.55 -8.10 4.27
N LEU A 76 -13.22 -7.19 3.55
CA LEU A 76 -14.66 -6.95 3.64
C LEU A 76 -15.49 -7.87 2.73
N ASN A 77 -14.85 -8.59 1.81
CA ASN A 77 -15.55 -9.55 0.97
C ASN A 77 -15.92 -10.81 1.78
N PRO A 78 -17.04 -11.48 1.44
CA PRO A 78 -17.49 -12.66 2.16
C PRO A 78 -16.45 -13.78 2.15
N GLU A 79 -16.50 -14.66 3.15
CA GLU A 79 -15.72 -15.90 3.16
C GLU A 79 -16.21 -16.83 2.05
N GLY A 80 -15.29 -17.53 1.40
CA GLY A 80 -15.61 -18.57 0.43
C GLY A 80 -15.61 -19.97 1.05
N GLY A 81 -15.75 -20.99 0.20
CA GLY A 81 -15.64 -22.40 0.59
C GLY A 81 -14.19 -22.91 0.57
N ARG A 82 -14.00 -24.15 1.03
CA ARG A 82 -12.72 -24.86 0.93
C ARG A 82 -12.38 -25.16 -0.54
N PRO A 83 -11.14 -24.88 -1.01
CA PRO A 83 -10.68 -25.28 -2.33
C PRO A 83 -10.72 -26.79 -2.55
N LYS A 84 -11.06 -27.21 -3.78
CA LYS A 84 -10.98 -28.61 -4.19
C LYS A 84 -9.54 -29.12 -4.05
N GLY A 85 -9.37 -30.30 -3.45
CA GLY A 85 -8.06 -30.91 -3.21
C GLY A 85 -7.30 -30.41 -1.97
N MET A 86 -7.79 -29.38 -1.26
CA MET A 86 -7.17 -28.93 -0.01
C MET A 86 -7.57 -29.82 1.16
N HIS A 87 -6.61 -30.32 1.93
CA HIS A 87 -6.89 -31.10 3.14
C HIS A 87 -7.68 -30.29 4.17
N GLN A 88 -8.69 -30.91 4.80
CA GLN A 88 -9.57 -30.24 5.75
C GLN A 88 -8.80 -29.55 6.89
N ARG A 89 -7.80 -30.24 7.48
CA ARG A 89 -6.94 -29.67 8.52
C ARG A 89 -6.17 -28.43 8.07
N THR A 90 -5.66 -28.44 6.83
CA THR A 90 -4.94 -27.28 6.26
C THR A 90 -5.90 -26.11 6.06
N TYR A 91 -7.09 -26.39 5.54
CA TYR A 91 -8.13 -25.38 5.36
C TYR A 91 -8.51 -24.71 6.69
N GLU A 92 -8.81 -25.50 7.72
CA GLU A 92 -9.17 -25.00 9.05
C GLU A 92 -8.07 -24.14 9.67
N HIS A 93 -6.80 -24.58 9.54
CA HIS A 93 -5.67 -23.81 10.04
C HIS A 93 -5.51 -22.46 9.31
N LEU A 94 -5.66 -22.45 7.98
CA LEU A 94 -5.61 -21.20 7.19
C LEU A 94 -6.81 -20.29 7.51
N LEU A 95 -7.99 -20.87 7.66
CA LEU A 95 -9.23 -20.16 8.01
C LEU A 95 -9.11 -19.48 9.37
N LYS A 96 -8.62 -20.20 10.38
CA LYS A 96 -8.38 -19.64 11.72
C LYS A 96 -7.45 -18.44 11.66
N ARG A 97 -6.29 -18.60 11.00
CA ARG A 97 -5.31 -17.52 10.84
C ARG A 97 -5.87 -16.32 10.07
N TYR A 98 -6.67 -16.57 9.03
CA TYR A 98 -7.33 -15.52 8.28
C TYR A 98 -8.31 -14.73 9.15
N ARG A 99 -9.16 -15.42 9.92
CA ARG A 99 -10.15 -14.78 10.80
C ARG A 99 -9.50 -13.93 11.89
N GLU A 100 -8.40 -14.40 12.49
CA GLU A 100 -7.61 -13.63 13.46
C GLU A 100 -7.09 -12.32 12.86
N LEU A 101 -6.44 -12.40 11.70
CA LEU A 101 -5.90 -11.22 11.00
C LEU A 101 -7.00 -10.26 10.54
N ARG A 102 -8.11 -10.79 10.02
CA ARG A 102 -9.27 -10.01 9.60
C ARG A 102 -9.87 -9.26 10.78
N ASN A 103 -10.11 -9.92 11.90
CA ASN A 103 -10.73 -9.29 13.07
C ASN A 103 -9.88 -8.14 13.59
N ILE A 104 -8.56 -8.34 13.68
CA ILE A 104 -7.63 -7.27 14.05
C ILE A 104 -7.74 -6.09 13.06
N ALA A 105 -7.72 -6.37 11.75
CA ALA A 105 -7.83 -5.33 10.74
C ALA A 105 -9.16 -4.56 10.81
N ILE A 106 -10.29 -5.26 10.95
CA ILE A 106 -11.63 -4.67 11.03
C ILE A 106 -11.78 -3.80 12.28
N LEU A 107 -11.34 -4.30 13.44
CA LEU A 107 -11.46 -3.55 14.70
C LEU A 107 -10.73 -2.22 14.64
N ALA A 108 -9.52 -2.18 14.09
CA ALA A 108 -8.81 -0.91 13.99
C ALA A 108 -9.38 0.02 12.91
N ILE A 109 -9.93 -0.51 11.81
CA ILE A 109 -10.68 0.32 10.85
C ILE A 109 -11.88 0.96 11.54
N ALA A 110 -12.60 0.19 12.37
CA ALA A 110 -13.74 0.70 13.12
C ALA A 110 -13.32 1.79 14.12
N ASP A 111 -12.22 1.59 14.85
CA ASP A 111 -11.67 2.59 15.78
C ASP A 111 -11.24 3.87 15.05
N GLU A 112 -10.57 3.78 13.91
CA GLU A 112 -10.18 4.96 13.13
C GLU A 112 -11.41 5.72 12.61
N PHE A 113 -12.45 5.00 12.20
CA PHE A 113 -13.70 5.60 11.74
C PHE A 113 -14.49 6.28 12.86
N THR A 114 -14.50 5.70 14.08
CA THR A 114 -15.12 6.33 15.26
C THR A 114 -14.32 7.56 15.69
N TRP A 115 -12.99 7.51 15.71
CA TRP A 115 -12.14 8.69 15.95
C TRP A 115 -12.38 9.81 14.93
N LEU A 116 -12.44 9.49 13.63
CA LEU A 116 -12.72 10.46 12.57
C LEU A 116 -14.13 11.07 12.68
N ARG A 117 -15.11 10.29 13.15
CA ARG A 117 -16.47 10.79 13.39
C ARG A 117 -16.50 11.78 14.55
N HIS A 118 -15.85 11.44 15.67
CA HIS A 118 -15.74 12.35 16.82
C HIS A 118 -14.98 13.65 16.50
N LEU A 119 -13.96 13.60 15.63
CA LEU A 119 -13.25 14.81 15.16
C LEU A 119 -14.09 15.71 14.24
N LYS A 120 -15.05 15.14 13.50
CA LYS A 120 -15.97 15.93 12.66
C LYS A 120 -17.07 16.59 13.50
N ASP A 121 -17.51 15.94 14.57
CA ASP A 121 -18.55 16.45 15.47
C ASP A 121 -18.05 17.56 16.43
N GLN A 122 -16.73 17.80 16.53
CA GLN A 122 -16.12 18.84 17.38
C GLN A 122 -15.65 20.11 16.63
N ARG A 123 -16.00 20.26 15.35
CA ARG A 123 -15.67 21.49 14.60
C ARG A 123 -16.80 22.51 14.78
N PRO A 124 -16.56 23.72 15.32
CA PRO A 124 -17.57 24.77 15.45
C PRO A 124 -18.06 25.26 14.08
#